data_AF-A0A932I2Q3-F1
#
_entry.id   AF-A0A932I2Q3-F1
#
_cell.length_a   1.000
_cell.length_b   1.000
_cell.length_c   1.000
_cell.angle_alpha   90.00
_cell.angle_beta   90.00
_cell.angle_gamma   90.00
#
_symmetry.space_group_name_H-M   'P 1'
#
loop_
_entity.id
_entity.type
_entity.pdbx_description
1 polymer ?
#
loop_
_entity_poly.entity_id
_entity_poly.type
_entity_poly.pdbx_seq_one_letter_code
_entity_poly.pdbx_strand_id
1 'polypeptide(L)'
;MKRVSLLLLAAFFALPGFAQKNAPILITPGVGVNNIKLGMTQKQVLALLKGDPRGYSYENQLEAFASDGTRIDSVMQFVLGFDTCIRYDGNLPEKMPVFGLYFLKDKLNFITVTSYSAPEEQIRLVKLKNGLKFHDSMEDCGKKLAKSDYLNLGYGDYSGDHYYYTLGLEMVYDEGVLTAIGIYPVTRDFKARIAAKSEELQKEAEPYAP
;
A
#
# COMPACT_ATOMS: atom_id res chain seq x y z
N MET A 1 -43.74 -44.09 33.71
CA MET A 1 -42.49 -44.22 32.92
C MET A 1 -42.76 -43.81 31.47
N LYS A 2 -41.91 -42.94 30.92
CA LYS A 2 -41.64 -42.63 29.49
C LYS A 2 -42.82 -42.08 28.66
N ARG A 3 -43.06 -40.77 28.67
CA ARG A 3 -42.51 -39.71 27.77
C ARG A 3 -42.91 -39.86 26.29
N VAL A 4 -44.02 -39.20 25.98
CA VAL A 4 -44.41 -38.71 24.65
C VAL A 4 -43.50 -37.55 24.23
N SER A 5 -43.44 -37.34 22.92
CA SER A 5 -43.06 -36.12 22.19
C SER A 5 -41.73 -36.14 21.47
N LEU A 6 -41.75 -36.93 20.39
CA LEU A 6 -41.12 -36.62 19.11
C LEU A 6 -41.71 -35.28 18.61
N LEU A 7 -40.89 -34.24 18.43
CA LEU A 7 -41.08 -33.05 17.56
C LEU A 7 -40.36 -31.82 18.15
N LEU A 8 -39.09 -31.63 17.78
CA LEU A 8 -38.43 -30.32 17.76
C LEU A 8 -37.04 -30.47 17.10
N LEU A 9 -37.04 -30.93 15.85
CA LEU A 9 -35.83 -31.04 15.04
C LEU A 9 -36.06 -30.42 13.66
N ALA A 10 -36.33 -29.11 13.62
CA ALA A 10 -36.43 -28.37 12.35
C ALA A 10 -36.36 -26.83 12.51
N ALA A 11 -35.51 -26.29 13.39
CA ALA A 11 -35.34 -24.82 13.48
C ALA A 11 -33.90 -24.36 13.77
N PHE A 12 -32.90 -25.19 13.44
CA PHE A 12 -31.52 -24.74 13.30
C PHE A 12 -31.10 -24.93 11.85
N PHE A 13 -31.83 -24.26 10.94
CA PHE A 13 -31.19 -23.80 9.72
C PHE A 13 -30.12 -22.82 10.18
N ALA A 14 -28.89 -23.32 10.31
CA ALA A 14 -27.69 -22.53 10.32
C ALA A 14 -27.75 -21.65 9.07
N LEU A 15 -28.18 -20.40 9.25
CA LEU A 15 -28.01 -19.36 8.25
C LEU A 15 -26.51 -19.31 7.97
N PRO A 16 -26.05 -19.65 6.75
CA PRO A 16 -24.67 -19.38 6.39
C PRO A 16 -24.48 -17.87 6.54
N GLY A 17 -23.45 -17.50 7.29
CA GLY A 17 -23.27 -16.14 7.80
C GLY A 17 -23.47 -15.07 6.73
N PHE A 18 -24.27 -14.06 7.09
CA PHE A 18 -24.16 -12.72 6.51
C PHE A 18 -22.81 -12.10 6.93
N ALA A 19 -21.70 -12.70 6.49
CA ALA A 19 -20.37 -12.20 6.74
C ALA A 19 -20.04 -11.12 5.70
N GLN A 20 -20.11 -9.86 6.17
CA GLN A 20 -19.16 -8.81 5.82
C GLN A 20 -19.09 -8.38 4.33
N LYS A 21 -20.22 -7.87 3.80
CA LYS A 21 -20.14 -6.98 2.63
C LYS A 21 -19.25 -5.75 2.90
N ASN A 22 -19.14 -5.31 4.16
CA ASN A 22 -18.43 -4.08 4.56
C ASN A 22 -17.29 -4.29 5.58
N ALA A 23 -16.53 -5.39 5.50
CA ALA A 23 -15.32 -5.53 6.33
C ALA A 23 -14.34 -4.38 6.04
N PRO A 24 -13.74 -3.75 7.06
CA PRO A 24 -12.71 -2.75 6.83
C PRO A 24 -11.48 -3.38 6.18
N ILE A 25 -10.88 -2.66 5.25
CA ILE A 25 -9.58 -2.97 4.68
C ILE A 25 -8.54 -2.38 5.63
N LEU A 26 -7.88 -3.26 6.40
CA LEU A 26 -6.98 -2.82 7.45
C LEU A 26 -5.55 -2.70 6.94
N ILE A 27 -4.98 -1.51 7.05
CA ILE A 27 -3.56 -1.26 6.87
C ILE A 27 -2.86 -1.32 8.24
N THR A 28 -1.86 -2.18 8.33
CA THR A 28 -0.98 -2.29 9.49
C THR A 28 0.40 -1.73 9.12
N PRO A 29 0.83 -0.60 9.75
CA PRO A 29 2.13 0.03 9.49
C PRO A 29 3.28 -0.99 9.58
N GLY A 30 4.19 -0.96 8.61
CA GLY A 30 5.35 -1.85 8.62
C GLY A 30 5.06 -3.32 8.36
N VAL A 31 3.81 -3.69 8.08
CA VAL A 31 3.38 -5.10 7.96
C VAL A 31 2.66 -5.38 6.66
N GLY A 32 1.61 -4.63 6.32
CA GLY A 32 0.85 -4.86 5.08
C GLY A 32 -0.61 -4.43 5.12
N VAL A 33 -1.40 -4.99 4.20
CA VAL A 33 -2.81 -4.66 3.98
C VAL A 33 -3.64 -5.93 3.80
N ASN A 34 -4.71 -6.05 4.59
CA ASN A 34 -5.51 -7.29 4.67
C ASN A 34 -4.63 -8.52 4.88
N ASN A 35 -4.66 -9.45 3.92
CA ASN A 35 -3.91 -10.70 3.96
C ASN A 35 -2.54 -10.60 3.26
N ILE A 36 -2.26 -9.50 2.56
CA ILE A 36 -0.98 -9.28 1.87
C ILE A 36 -0.01 -8.65 2.87
N LYS A 37 1.14 -9.29 3.07
CA LYS A 37 2.15 -8.88 4.05
C LYS A 37 3.52 -8.78 3.42
N LEU A 38 4.32 -7.83 3.88
CA LEU A 38 5.73 -7.73 3.56
C LEU A 38 6.44 -9.07 3.90
N GLY A 39 7.40 -9.46 3.06
CA GLY A 39 8.13 -10.72 3.14
C GLY A 39 7.42 -11.93 2.49
N MET A 40 6.18 -11.79 2.02
CA MET A 40 5.54 -12.81 1.18
C MET A 40 6.28 -12.95 -0.15
N THR A 41 6.31 -14.16 -0.71
CA THR A 41 6.85 -14.38 -2.06
C THR A 41 5.90 -13.86 -3.13
N GLN A 42 6.41 -13.62 -4.33
CA GLN A 42 5.58 -13.22 -5.46
C GLN A 42 4.47 -14.24 -5.72
N LYS A 43 4.81 -15.54 -5.63
CA LYS A 43 3.83 -16.64 -5.74
C LYS A 43 2.73 -16.56 -4.68
N GLN A 44 3.08 -16.28 -3.42
CA GLN A 44 2.10 -16.16 -2.34
C GLN A 44 1.17 -14.96 -2.55
N VAL A 45 1.73 -13.82 -2.99
CA VAL A 45 0.95 -12.61 -3.24
C VAL A 45 0.01 -12.80 -4.43
N LEU A 46 0.49 -13.35 -5.54
CA LEU A 46 -0.31 -13.64 -6.73
C LEU A 46 -1.52 -14.54 -6.42
N ALA A 47 -1.37 -15.50 -5.50
CA ALA A 47 -2.47 -16.36 -5.06
C ALA A 47 -3.57 -15.62 -4.27
N LEU A 48 -3.28 -14.43 -3.75
CA LEU A 48 -4.21 -13.57 -3.01
C LEU A 48 -4.82 -12.46 -3.86
N LEU A 49 -4.16 -12.08 -4.95
CA LEU A 49 -4.63 -11.05 -5.86
C LEU A 49 -5.87 -11.50 -6.63
N LYS A 50 -6.65 -10.50 -7.06
CA LYS A 50 -7.88 -10.68 -7.85
C LYS A 50 -7.76 -9.82 -9.10
N GLY A 51 -8.55 -10.10 -10.12
CA GLY A 51 -8.48 -9.34 -11.38
C GLY A 51 -7.19 -9.63 -12.14
N ASP A 52 -6.72 -8.65 -12.91
CA ASP A 52 -5.64 -8.81 -13.88
C ASP A 52 -4.51 -7.79 -13.65
N PRO A 53 -3.69 -7.98 -12.59
CA PRO A 53 -2.54 -7.12 -12.36
C PRO A 53 -1.45 -7.39 -13.39
N ARG A 54 -0.66 -6.37 -13.70
CA ARG A 54 0.46 -6.44 -14.65
C ARG A 54 1.80 -6.43 -13.94
N GLY A 55 2.74 -7.18 -14.50
CA GLY A 55 4.12 -7.26 -14.03
C GLY A 55 5.03 -6.29 -14.78
N TYR A 56 5.95 -5.67 -14.06
CA TYR A 56 6.94 -4.73 -14.56
C TYR A 56 8.33 -5.07 -14.00
N SER A 57 9.36 -4.87 -14.81
CA SER A 57 10.76 -4.94 -14.36
C SER A 57 11.15 -3.65 -13.61
N TYR A 58 12.31 -3.69 -12.95
CA TYR A 58 12.99 -2.50 -12.44
C TYR A 58 13.16 -1.42 -13.52
N GLU A 59 13.72 -1.78 -14.67
CA GLU A 59 13.99 -0.88 -15.79
C GLU A 59 12.71 -0.20 -16.30
N ASN A 60 11.63 -0.95 -16.50
CA ASN A 60 10.35 -0.39 -16.95
C ASN A 60 9.78 0.65 -15.97
N GLN A 61 9.99 0.46 -14.66
CA GLN A 61 9.54 1.43 -13.67
C GLN A 61 10.50 2.62 -13.57
N LEU A 62 11.81 2.38 -13.67
CA LEU A 62 12.81 3.43 -13.64
C LEU A 62 12.60 4.41 -14.80
N GLU A 63 12.45 3.90 -16.02
CA GLU A 63 12.13 4.69 -17.21
C GLU A 63 10.84 5.50 -16.99
N ALA A 64 9.74 4.85 -16.60
CA ALA A 64 8.46 5.52 -16.42
C ALA A 64 8.51 6.67 -15.41
N PHE A 65 9.16 6.48 -14.25
CA PHE A 65 9.25 7.53 -13.24
C PHE A 65 10.24 8.63 -13.66
N ALA A 66 11.39 8.27 -14.23
CA ALA A 66 12.44 9.23 -14.57
C ALA A 66 12.02 10.13 -15.74
N SER A 67 11.31 9.60 -16.74
CA SER A 67 10.79 10.37 -17.86
C SER A 67 9.70 11.37 -17.46
N ASP A 68 9.01 11.13 -16.34
CA ASP A 68 8.07 12.09 -15.74
C ASP A 68 8.77 13.17 -14.89
N GLY A 69 10.11 13.23 -14.92
CA GLY A 69 10.91 14.18 -14.12
C GLY A 69 10.94 13.84 -12.62
N THR A 70 10.55 12.61 -12.25
CA THR A 70 10.54 12.21 -10.84
C THR A 70 11.95 12.10 -10.31
N ARG A 71 12.18 12.69 -9.14
CA ARG A 71 13.41 12.51 -8.36
C ARG A 71 13.46 11.09 -7.77
N ILE A 72 14.08 10.15 -8.49
CA ILE A 72 14.10 8.72 -8.15
C ILE A 72 14.69 8.43 -6.76
N ASP A 73 15.71 9.17 -6.31
CA ASP A 73 16.29 9.01 -4.97
C ASP A 73 15.38 9.51 -3.83
N SER A 74 14.27 10.17 -4.16
CA SER A 74 13.18 10.50 -3.23
C SER A 74 12.10 9.44 -3.16
N VAL A 75 12.10 8.43 -4.02
CA VAL A 75 11.01 7.46 -4.17
C VAL A 75 11.35 6.17 -3.40
N MET A 76 10.59 5.86 -2.36
CA MET A 76 10.97 4.83 -1.39
C MET A 76 11.13 3.42 -1.98
N GLN A 77 10.32 3.02 -2.95
CA GLN A 77 10.49 1.72 -3.60
C GLN A 77 11.87 1.58 -4.28
N PHE A 78 12.41 2.64 -4.89
CA PHE A 78 13.75 2.63 -5.49
C PHE A 78 14.84 2.66 -4.42
N VAL A 79 14.67 3.46 -3.36
CA VAL A 79 15.61 3.52 -2.22
C VAL A 79 15.73 2.17 -1.49
N LEU A 80 14.63 1.42 -1.38
CA LEU A 80 14.63 0.06 -0.82
C LEU A 80 15.20 -0.98 -1.80
N GLY A 81 15.17 -0.67 -3.10
CA GLY A 81 15.49 -1.57 -4.20
C GLY A 81 14.38 -2.59 -4.46
N PHE A 82 14.21 -2.99 -5.72
CA PHE A 82 13.31 -4.07 -6.13
C PHE A 82 13.78 -4.65 -7.47
N ASP A 83 13.41 -5.89 -7.74
CA ASP A 83 13.68 -6.56 -9.02
C ASP A 83 12.44 -6.52 -9.92
N THR A 84 11.26 -6.65 -9.33
CA THR A 84 9.97 -6.70 -10.04
C THR A 84 8.88 -5.95 -9.30
N CYS A 85 7.92 -5.45 -10.06
CA CYS A 85 6.71 -4.78 -9.59
C CYS A 85 5.48 -5.47 -10.17
N ILE A 86 4.42 -5.60 -9.37
CA ILE A 86 3.09 -6.01 -9.80
C ILE A 86 2.13 -4.88 -9.47
N ARG A 87 1.39 -4.36 -10.45
CA ARG A 87 0.48 -3.23 -10.25
C ARG A 87 -0.80 -3.33 -11.09
N TYR A 88 -1.80 -2.55 -10.74
CA TYR A 88 -3.01 -2.37 -11.54
C TYR A 88 -2.94 -1.02 -12.25
N ASP A 89 -2.98 -1.02 -13.58
CA ASP A 89 -2.92 0.21 -14.39
C ASP A 89 -4.30 0.77 -14.76
N GLY A 90 -5.34 0.26 -14.09
CA GLY A 90 -6.72 0.64 -14.31
C GLY A 90 -7.54 0.48 -13.03
N ASN A 91 -8.78 0.01 -13.16
CA ASN A 91 -9.67 -0.13 -12.01
C ASN A 91 -9.16 -1.17 -11.01
N LEU A 92 -9.16 -0.80 -9.73
CA LEU A 92 -8.78 -1.70 -8.65
C LEU A 92 -9.86 -2.76 -8.40
N PRO A 93 -9.49 -4.01 -8.11
CA PRO A 93 -10.46 -5.02 -7.72
C PRO A 93 -11.16 -4.65 -6.41
N GLU A 94 -12.43 -5.06 -6.28
CA GLU A 94 -13.23 -4.79 -5.08
C GLU A 94 -12.51 -5.32 -3.83
N LYS A 95 -12.42 -4.46 -2.81
CA LYS A 95 -11.74 -4.73 -1.51
C LYS A 95 -10.23 -5.01 -1.62
N MET A 96 -9.62 -4.65 -2.74
CA MET A 96 -8.18 -4.77 -2.97
C MET A 96 -7.62 -3.43 -3.47
N PRO A 97 -7.50 -2.41 -2.60
CA PRO A 97 -7.09 -1.05 -3.01
C PRO A 97 -5.58 -0.95 -3.26
N VAL A 98 -4.92 -2.09 -3.48
CA VAL A 98 -3.48 -2.19 -3.71
C VAL A 98 -3.22 -1.76 -5.14
N PHE A 99 -2.48 -0.67 -5.29
CA PHE A 99 -2.06 -0.15 -6.59
C PHE A 99 -0.82 -0.87 -7.10
N GLY A 100 0.20 -1.00 -6.26
CA GLY A 100 1.50 -1.54 -6.64
C GLY A 100 2.14 -2.37 -5.52
N LEU A 101 2.90 -3.38 -5.92
CA LEU A 101 3.55 -4.36 -5.06
C LEU A 101 4.96 -4.60 -5.59
N TYR A 102 5.98 -4.25 -4.81
CA TYR A 102 7.37 -4.33 -5.26
C TYR A 102 8.09 -5.45 -4.51
N PHE A 103 8.88 -6.21 -5.25
CA PHE A 103 9.54 -7.41 -4.78
C PHE A 103 11.04 -7.30 -4.98
N LEU A 104 11.80 -7.55 -3.91
CA LEU A 104 13.25 -7.71 -3.93
C LEU A 104 13.59 -9.14 -3.55
N LYS A 105 14.36 -9.84 -4.38
CA LYS A 105 14.75 -11.24 -4.20
C LYS A 105 13.56 -12.16 -3.92
N ASP A 106 12.51 -12.03 -4.74
CA ASP A 106 11.22 -12.73 -4.58
C ASP A 106 10.54 -12.50 -3.21
N LYS A 107 10.73 -11.31 -2.61
CA LYS A 107 10.08 -10.94 -1.35
C LYS A 107 9.45 -9.57 -1.46
N LEU A 108 8.17 -9.48 -1.15
CA LEU A 108 7.42 -8.24 -1.11
C LEU A 108 8.07 -7.30 -0.08
N ASN A 109 8.52 -6.13 -0.51
CA ASN A 109 9.19 -5.16 0.36
C ASN A 109 8.54 -3.76 0.32
N PHE A 110 7.60 -3.53 -0.60
CA PHE A 110 6.83 -2.29 -0.65
C PHE A 110 5.43 -2.54 -1.20
N ILE A 111 4.43 -1.86 -0.63
CA ILE A 111 3.03 -1.91 -1.07
C ILE A 111 2.52 -0.49 -1.21
N THR A 112 1.94 -0.14 -2.36
CA THR A 112 1.20 1.10 -2.55
C THR A 112 -0.30 0.81 -2.48
N VAL A 113 -1.03 1.57 -1.69
CA VAL A 113 -2.50 1.60 -1.61
C VAL A 113 -2.97 3.00 -1.99
N THR A 114 -3.94 3.15 -2.88
CA THR A 114 -4.37 4.46 -3.40
C THR A 114 -5.88 4.65 -3.40
N SER A 115 -6.33 5.90 -3.30
CA SER A 115 -7.72 6.29 -3.50
C SER A 115 -8.08 6.59 -4.96
N TYR A 116 -7.13 6.96 -5.82
CA TYR A 116 -7.42 7.46 -7.18
C TYR A 116 -8.11 6.43 -8.10
N SER A 117 -7.81 5.14 -7.92
CA SER A 117 -8.26 4.07 -8.82
C SER A 117 -9.31 3.15 -8.19
N ALA A 118 -9.91 3.56 -7.06
CA ALA A 118 -10.91 2.80 -6.32
C ALA A 118 -12.27 3.52 -6.30
N PRO A 119 -13.40 2.80 -6.38
CA PRO A 119 -14.72 3.38 -6.12
C PRO A 119 -14.82 3.94 -4.69
N GLU A 120 -15.62 5.00 -4.49
CA GLU A 120 -15.76 5.67 -3.19
C GLU A 120 -16.13 4.71 -2.04
N GLU A 121 -16.98 3.72 -2.33
CA GLU A 121 -17.36 2.69 -1.35
C GLU A 121 -16.15 1.89 -0.85
N GLN A 122 -15.20 1.58 -1.72
CA GLN A 122 -13.97 0.86 -1.38
C GLN A 122 -13.00 1.76 -0.62
N ILE A 123 -12.88 3.03 -1.01
CA ILE A 123 -12.04 4.03 -0.32
C ILE A 123 -12.46 4.13 1.15
N ARG A 124 -13.77 4.19 1.44
CA ARG A 124 -14.33 4.30 2.80
C ARG A 124 -14.03 3.08 3.68
N LEU A 125 -13.72 1.92 3.08
CA LEU A 125 -13.36 0.72 3.83
C LEU A 125 -11.91 0.74 4.31
N VAL A 126 -11.02 1.53 3.68
CA VAL A 126 -9.60 1.59 4.04
C VAL A 126 -9.41 2.31 5.36
N LYS A 127 -8.79 1.61 6.31
CA LYS A 127 -8.49 2.13 7.65
C LYS A 127 -7.11 1.70 8.07
N LEU A 128 -6.33 2.63 8.61
CA LEU A 128 -5.15 2.29 9.40
C LEU A 128 -5.59 1.90 10.82
N LYS A 129 -4.76 1.12 11.52
CA LYS A 129 -5.02 0.70 12.91
C LYS A 129 -5.28 1.85 13.89
N ASN A 130 -4.74 3.03 13.64
CA ASN A 130 -4.96 4.24 14.44
C ASN A 130 -6.21 5.05 14.02
N GLY A 131 -7.03 4.52 13.11
CA GLY A 131 -8.28 5.16 12.66
C GLY A 131 -8.10 6.24 11.59
N LEU A 132 -6.92 6.34 10.95
CA LEU A 132 -6.77 7.13 9.72
C LEU A 132 -7.48 6.45 8.55
N LYS A 133 -8.00 7.26 7.65
CA LYS A 133 -8.68 6.83 6.41
C LYS A 133 -8.29 7.77 5.28
N PHE A 134 -8.52 7.34 4.05
CA PHE A 134 -8.38 8.22 2.90
C PHE A 134 -9.29 9.45 3.03
N HIS A 135 -8.79 10.56 2.49
CA HIS A 135 -9.40 11.90 2.57
C HIS A 135 -9.47 12.51 3.98
N ASP A 136 -8.87 11.90 5.01
CA ASP A 136 -8.53 12.65 6.23
C ASP A 136 -7.55 13.78 5.86
N SER A 137 -7.69 14.94 6.50
CA SER A 137 -6.82 16.08 6.27
C SER A 137 -5.38 15.79 6.70
N MET A 138 -4.40 16.43 6.05
CA MET A 138 -2.99 16.34 6.45
C MET A 138 -2.79 16.75 7.91
N GLU A 139 -3.52 17.75 8.40
CA GLU A 139 -3.46 18.19 9.80
C GLU A 139 -3.94 17.10 10.77
N ASP A 140 -5.08 16.46 10.49
CA ASP A 140 -5.61 15.38 11.33
C ASP A 140 -4.72 14.15 11.31
N CYS A 141 -4.13 13.85 10.14
CA CYS A 141 -3.12 12.81 10.00
C CYS A 141 -1.89 13.11 10.86
N GLY A 142 -1.38 14.34 10.78
CA GLY A 142 -0.25 14.81 11.58
C GLY A 142 -0.51 14.69 13.09
N LYS A 143 -1.69 15.08 13.57
CA LYS A 143 -2.08 14.93 14.99
C LYS A 143 -2.09 13.46 15.44
N LYS A 144 -2.69 12.57 14.65
CA LYS A 144 -2.77 11.12 14.96
C LYS A 144 -1.40 10.42 14.87
N LEU A 145 -0.46 10.97 14.11
CA LEU A 145 0.90 10.45 13.94
C LEU A 145 1.96 11.26 14.68
N ALA A 146 1.61 12.23 15.54
CA ALA A 146 2.54 13.18 16.14
C ALA A 146 3.71 12.57 16.94
N LYS A 147 3.58 11.32 17.39
CA LYS A 147 4.63 10.56 18.10
C LYS A 147 5.59 9.80 17.16
N SER A 148 5.40 9.93 15.86
CA SER A 148 6.07 9.15 14.83
C SER A 148 7.01 10.06 14.05
N ASP A 149 8.32 9.81 14.17
CA ASP A 149 9.30 10.52 13.37
C ASP A 149 9.06 10.27 11.89
N TYR A 150 9.22 11.32 11.08
CA TYR A 150 9.08 11.25 9.63
C TYR A 150 10.10 12.09 8.89
N LEU A 151 10.27 11.79 7.60
CA LEU A 151 10.98 12.60 6.62
C LEU A 151 9.96 13.10 5.59
N ASN A 152 9.87 14.41 5.39
CA ASN A 152 9.15 14.98 4.25
C ASN A 152 10.14 15.11 3.09
N LEU A 153 9.86 14.41 1.99
CA LEU A 153 10.69 14.42 0.80
C LEU A 153 9.81 14.16 -0.43
N GLY A 154 9.48 15.23 -1.14
CA GLY A 154 8.72 15.17 -2.39
C GLY A 154 9.51 14.58 -3.56
N TYR A 155 8.78 14.24 -4.61
CA TYR A 155 9.26 13.57 -5.82
C TYR A 155 9.80 14.54 -6.89
N GLY A 156 10.04 15.81 -6.55
CA GLY A 156 10.36 16.85 -7.53
C GLY A 156 9.08 17.46 -8.09
N ASP A 157 8.89 17.41 -9.41
CA ASP A 157 7.73 18.00 -10.10
C ASP A 157 6.45 17.15 -10.01
N TYR A 158 6.57 15.91 -9.53
CA TYR A 158 5.43 15.02 -9.32
C TYR A 158 4.55 15.51 -8.16
N SER A 159 3.23 15.51 -8.38
CA SER A 159 2.24 16.07 -7.46
C SER A 159 2.14 15.31 -6.14
N GLY A 160 1.93 16.06 -5.06
CA GLY A 160 1.61 15.55 -3.74
C GLY A 160 2.75 15.69 -2.74
N ASP A 161 2.39 15.85 -1.48
CA ASP A 161 3.35 15.93 -0.38
C ASP A 161 3.61 14.53 0.20
N HIS A 162 4.86 14.09 0.15
CA HIS A 162 5.28 12.75 0.55
C HIS A 162 5.93 12.73 1.94
N TYR A 163 5.32 12.00 2.87
CA TYR A 163 5.76 11.88 4.26
C TYR A 163 6.12 10.43 4.61
N TYR A 164 7.40 10.18 4.86
CA TYR A 164 7.95 8.87 5.20
C TYR A 164 8.14 8.68 6.70
N TYR A 165 7.22 7.95 7.33
CA TYR A 165 7.23 7.68 8.77
C TYR A 165 8.04 6.44 9.14
N THR A 166 8.82 6.54 10.22
CA THR A 166 9.68 5.46 10.75
C THR A 166 8.95 4.17 11.12
N LEU A 167 7.62 4.22 11.26
CA LEU A 167 6.73 3.08 11.49
C LEU A 167 6.50 2.20 10.25
N GLY A 168 7.10 2.51 9.10
CA GLY A 168 6.85 1.76 7.88
C GLY A 168 5.64 2.24 7.09
N LEU A 169 5.44 3.57 7.01
CA LEU A 169 4.39 4.20 6.21
C LEU A 169 4.92 5.35 5.38
N GLU A 170 4.49 5.43 4.14
CA GLU A 170 4.51 6.66 3.35
C GLU A 170 3.07 7.17 3.32
N MET A 171 2.87 8.45 3.60
CA MET A 171 1.59 9.13 3.45
C MET A 171 1.75 10.17 2.35
N VAL A 172 0.92 10.08 1.32
CA VAL A 172 0.91 11.03 0.20
C VAL A 172 -0.35 11.86 0.30
N TYR A 173 -0.18 13.17 0.36
CA TYR A 173 -1.27 14.13 0.43
C TYR A 173 -1.37 14.91 -0.88
N ASP A 174 -2.56 14.95 -1.45
CA ASP A 174 -2.86 15.80 -2.60
C ASP A 174 -3.98 16.75 -2.19
N GLU A 175 -3.85 18.02 -2.58
CA GLU A 175 -4.73 19.12 -2.12
C GLU A 175 -4.97 19.11 -0.58
N GLY A 176 -3.97 18.69 0.21
CA GLY A 176 -4.04 18.65 1.67
C GLY A 176 -4.82 17.47 2.27
N VAL A 177 -5.21 16.47 1.47
CA VAL A 177 -5.92 15.27 1.94
C VAL A 177 -5.17 13.98 1.58
N LEU A 178 -5.31 12.94 2.41
CA LEU A 178 -4.62 11.66 2.19
C LEU A 178 -5.17 10.92 0.96
N THR A 179 -4.32 10.65 -0.04
CA THR A 179 -4.70 9.99 -1.30
C THR A 179 -3.92 8.71 -1.60
N ALA A 180 -2.69 8.56 -1.09
CA ALA A 180 -1.96 7.29 -1.19
C ALA A 180 -1.22 6.94 0.11
N ILE A 181 -1.06 5.64 0.32
CA ILE A 181 -0.35 5.07 1.45
C ILE A 181 0.65 4.04 0.93
N GLY A 182 1.93 4.30 1.13
CA GLY A 182 2.98 3.30 0.98
C GLY A 182 3.18 2.52 2.28
N ILE A 183 3.45 1.23 2.19
CA ILE A 183 3.72 0.35 3.33
C ILE A 183 5.04 -0.37 3.05
N TYR A 184 5.99 -0.25 3.97
CA TYR A 184 7.34 -0.78 3.82
C TYR A 184 7.93 -1.13 5.20
N PRO A 185 9.06 -1.85 5.29
CA PRO A 185 9.61 -2.27 6.58
C PRO A 185 9.91 -1.11 7.53
N VAL A 186 9.58 -1.28 8.81
CA VAL A 186 9.93 -0.32 9.88
C VAL A 186 11.44 -0.03 9.83
N THR A 187 11.81 1.25 9.75
CA THR A 187 13.21 1.67 9.71
C THR A 187 13.35 3.09 10.24
N ARG A 188 14.44 3.36 10.96
CA ARG A 188 14.81 4.72 11.40
C ARG A 188 15.85 5.37 10.49
N ASP A 189 16.38 4.61 9.54
CA ASP A 189 17.59 4.96 8.81
C ASP A 189 17.32 5.53 7.41
N PHE A 190 16.13 6.09 7.13
CA PHE A 190 15.79 6.54 5.76
C PHE A 190 16.81 7.51 5.19
N LYS A 191 17.22 8.50 5.98
CA LYS A 191 18.20 9.50 5.55
C LYS A 191 19.51 8.84 5.13
N ALA A 192 19.96 7.84 5.88
CA ALA A 192 21.15 7.08 5.56
C ALA A 192 20.97 6.22 4.31
N ARG A 193 19.80 5.57 4.15
CA ARG A 193 19.49 4.76 2.95
C ARG A 193 19.44 5.61 1.68
N ILE A 194 18.78 6.76 1.75
CA ILE A 194 18.73 7.73 0.64
C ILE A 194 20.16 8.19 0.31
N ALA A 195 20.92 8.64 1.31
CA ALA A 195 22.29 9.09 1.09
C ALA A 195 23.19 8.00 0.47
N ALA A 196 23.01 6.74 0.87
CA ALA A 196 23.77 5.62 0.34
C ALA A 196 23.39 5.24 -1.10
N LYS A 197 22.17 5.58 -1.55
CA LYS A 197 21.63 5.19 -2.86
C LYS A 197 21.48 6.34 -3.85
N SER A 198 21.54 7.59 -3.39
CA SER A 198 21.21 8.77 -4.20
C SER A 198 22.06 8.88 -5.46
N GLU A 199 23.39 8.78 -5.35
CA GLU A 199 24.28 8.87 -6.51
C GLU A 199 24.07 7.73 -7.51
N GLU A 200 23.88 6.50 -7.02
CA GLU A 200 23.59 5.32 -7.84
C GLU A 200 22.28 5.50 -8.62
N LEU A 201 21.19 5.84 -7.92
CA LEU A 201 19.86 6.01 -8.51
C LEU A 201 19.81 7.16 -9.51
N GLN A 202 20.51 8.27 -9.25
CA GLN A 202 20.58 9.39 -10.19
C GLN A 202 21.29 8.99 -11.48
N LYS A 203 22.40 8.24 -11.40
CA LYS A 203 23.12 7.72 -12.56
C LYS A 203 22.30 6.73 -13.36
N GLU A 204 21.55 5.87 -12.69
CA GLU A 204 20.66 4.91 -13.35
C GLU A 204 19.50 5.62 -14.07
N ALA A 205 18.98 6.71 -13.52
CA ALA A 205 17.87 7.48 -14.08
C ALA A 205 18.27 8.43 -15.22
N GLU A 206 19.54 8.86 -15.27
CA GLU A 206 20.07 9.84 -16.23
C GLU A 206 19.70 9.57 -17.71
N PRO A 207 19.70 8.32 -18.22
CA PRO A 207 19.32 8.05 -19.61
C PRO A 207 17.85 8.33 -19.95
N TYR A 208 17.00 8.48 -18.95
CA TYR A 208 15.54 8.61 -19.11
C TYR A 208 15.01 9.99 -18.70
N ALA A 209 15.86 10.86 -18.16
CA ALA A 209 15.48 12.19 -17.71
C ALA A 209 14.97 13.06 -18.89
N PRO A 210 13.95 13.91 -18.67
CA PRO A 210 13.35 14.75 -19.71
C PRO A 210 14.27 15.88 -20.23
#